data_AF-T0PY92-F1
#
_entry.id   AF-T0PY92-F1
#
_cell.length_a   1.000
_cell.length_b   1.000
_cell.length_c   1.000
_cell.angle_alpha   90.00
_cell.angle_beta   90.00
_cell.angle_gamma   90.00
#
_symmetry.space_group_name_H-M   'P 1'
#
loop_
_entity.id
_entity.type
_entity.pdbx_description
1 polymer ?
#
loop_
_entity_poly.entity_id
_entity_poly.type
_entity_poly.pdbx_seq_one_letter_code
_entity_poly.pdbx_strand_id
1 'polypeptide(L)'
;MRADELPTYAVRFDGPKVGILPSDGAASGLDGALVGSVRGAALASGVVAGDLICRVNDINVLFKPFAFVTDVLRTAHWPCTIEFIPSVYGADLYRRYGVPLPVSTPRNDPVMDRLVAIMRPNDSYDELTRRIQEISRRMRAIGTADVTHPDPLVQRDLREEYFVLEQDMEACHDAIQHKPEYAIELTRLQEAWDDADADDALRALCAIRRMLPVNIKSLSETALTQMLTPNGQTIPRDVARKFKRTNILELLRTDPADVAKAHPAILENLRTTGLTLTERRALHAHLRDVGRQWARSIDNELGKRRYDWFQLLRGEYVASVNTYKAHVAQFGLPGSHPYATPKTPDVGCPLRGKQCPLMADASPAYSSDYGYPDGPVYMGFEGHNDYGIGNAT
;
A
#
# COMPACT_ATOMS: atom_id res chain seq x y z
N MET A 1 16.32 18.69 -29.58
CA MET A 1 16.30 19.82 -28.64
C MET A 1 17.73 20.24 -28.37
N ARG A 2 18.03 21.55 -28.33
CA ARG A 2 19.35 22.09 -27.93
C ARG A 2 19.50 22.02 -26.40
N ALA A 3 20.73 22.14 -25.87
CA ALA A 3 20.99 22.06 -24.41
C ALA A 3 20.21 23.11 -23.61
N ASP A 4 19.84 24.17 -24.30
CA ASP A 4 19.10 25.34 -23.86
C ASP A 4 17.60 25.08 -23.65
N GLU A 5 17.09 23.90 -24.00
CA GLU A 5 15.66 23.57 -23.95
C GLU A 5 15.29 22.59 -22.82
N LEU A 6 16.25 22.14 -22.01
CA LEU A 6 15.97 21.30 -20.84
C LEU A 6 15.43 22.16 -19.68
N PRO A 7 14.38 21.69 -18.98
CA PRO A 7 13.86 22.40 -17.83
C PRO A 7 14.94 22.45 -16.74
N THR A 8 15.39 23.67 -16.45
CA THR A 8 16.36 23.97 -15.40
C THR A 8 15.70 24.81 -14.33
N TYR A 9 16.24 24.74 -13.11
CA TYR A 9 15.88 25.66 -12.04
C TYR A 9 17.15 26.19 -11.38
N ALA A 10 17.13 27.47 -11.00
CA ALA A 10 18.27 28.18 -10.43
C ALA A 10 18.02 28.46 -8.96
N VAL A 11 19.04 28.26 -8.13
CA VAL A 11 19.01 28.60 -6.71
C VAL A 11 20.15 29.57 -6.41
N ARG A 12 19.81 30.69 -5.77
CA ARG A 12 20.77 31.69 -5.29
C ARG A 12 21.09 31.44 -3.82
N PHE A 13 22.38 31.37 -3.52
CA PHE A 13 22.94 31.17 -2.20
C PHE A 13 23.71 32.41 -1.77
N ASP A 14 23.28 33.04 -0.68
CA ASP A 14 23.89 34.30 -0.20
C ASP A 14 25.07 34.08 0.76
N GLY A 15 25.42 32.83 1.10
CA GLY A 15 26.51 32.52 2.03
C GLY A 15 27.28 31.24 1.69
N PRO A 16 28.51 31.07 2.22
CA PRO A 16 29.48 30.08 1.76
C PRO A 16 29.11 28.63 2.04
N LYS A 17 28.05 28.38 2.81
CA LYS A 17 27.54 27.04 3.14
C LYS A 17 26.29 26.76 2.32
N VAL A 18 26.49 26.37 1.07
CA VAL A 18 25.42 25.93 0.15
C VAL A 18 24.67 24.73 0.72
N GLY A 19 25.40 23.80 1.34
CA GLY A 19 24.83 22.57 1.89
C GLY A 19 24.56 21.49 0.83
N ILE A 20 25.27 21.55 -0.30
CA ILE A 20 25.30 20.51 -1.33
C ILE A 20 26.60 19.74 -1.19
N LEU A 21 26.53 18.41 -1.16
CA LEU A 21 27.68 17.54 -1.38
C LEU A 21 27.59 16.99 -2.82
N PRO A 22 28.42 17.49 -3.75
CA PRO A 22 28.40 16.99 -5.11
C PRO A 22 28.98 15.57 -5.16
N SER A 23 28.40 14.70 -5.98
CA SER A 23 28.88 13.36 -6.28
C SER A 23 29.27 13.26 -7.74
N ASP A 24 30.24 12.40 -8.04
CA ASP A 24 30.66 12.14 -9.41
C ASP A 24 29.52 11.49 -10.19
N GLY A 25 29.09 12.12 -11.29
CA GLY A 25 28.07 11.60 -12.17
C GLY A 25 28.49 10.30 -12.85
N ALA A 26 29.79 9.99 -12.89
CA ALA A 26 30.34 8.82 -13.57
C ALA A 26 29.73 7.51 -13.04
N ALA A 27 29.41 7.44 -11.75
CA ALA A 27 28.75 6.29 -11.13
C ALA A 27 27.32 6.04 -11.67
N SER A 28 26.68 7.07 -12.23
CA SER A 28 25.37 7.02 -12.88
C SER A 28 25.46 7.02 -14.41
N GLY A 29 26.66 6.81 -14.96
CA GLY A 29 26.91 6.87 -16.41
C GLY A 29 26.88 8.29 -16.98
N LEU A 30 26.97 9.31 -16.13
CA LEU A 30 26.92 10.72 -16.52
C LEU A 30 28.31 11.37 -16.46
N ASP A 31 28.70 12.16 -17.44
CA ASP A 31 29.82 13.11 -17.29
C ASP A 31 29.25 14.36 -16.59
N GLY A 32 29.78 14.72 -15.43
CA GLY A 32 29.30 15.87 -14.67
C GLY A 32 29.25 15.63 -13.16
N ALA A 33 28.63 16.57 -12.43
CA ALA A 33 28.43 16.44 -11.00
C ALA A 33 26.93 16.39 -10.68
N LEU A 34 26.55 15.38 -9.90
CA LEU A 34 25.23 15.23 -9.34
C LEU A 34 25.19 15.79 -7.93
N VAL A 35 23.99 16.12 -7.45
CA VAL A 35 23.75 16.41 -6.04
C VAL A 35 23.71 15.08 -5.28
N GLY A 36 24.78 14.74 -4.56
CA GLY A 36 24.87 13.49 -3.80
C GLY A 36 24.12 13.55 -2.46
N SER A 37 24.23 14.67 -1.74
CA SER A 37 23.39 14.92 -0.56
C SER A 37 23.12 16.40 -0.34
N VAL A 38 21.97 16.71 0.27
CA VAL A 38 21.49 18.08 0.53
C VAL A 38 21.25 18.30 2.02
N ARG A 39 21.66 19.46 2.53
CA ARG A 39 21.48 19.93 3.92
C ARG A 39 21.38 21.45 3.93
N GLY A 40 20.93 22.04 5.03
CA GLY A 40 21.00 23.49 5.24
C GLY A 40 20.27 24.31 4.15
N ALA A 41 20.96 25.31 3.58
CA ALA A 41 20.37 26.24 2.61
C ALA A 41 19.84 25.53 1.35
N ALA A 42 20.56 24.53 0.83
CA ALA A 42 20.12 23.76 -0.34
C ALA A 42 18.80 23.02 -0.09
N LEU A 43 18.63 22.43 1.10
CA LEU A 43 17.38 21.76 1.45
C LEU A 43 16.23 22.78 1.59
N ALA A 44 16.48 23.93 2.21
CA ALA A 44 15.47 24.98 2.36
C ALA A 44 15.04 25.61 1.01
N SER A 45 15.93 25.60 0.02
CA SER A 45 15.67 26.08 -1.34
C SER A 45 15.10 25.03 -2.29
N GLY A 46 14.83 23.81 -1.81
CA GLY A 46 14.17 22.76 -2.60
C GLY A 46 15.08 21.97 -3.53
N VAL A 47 16.41 21.98 -3.31
CA VAL A 47 17.35 21.16 -4.08
C VAL A 47 17.19 19.69 -3.70
N VAL A 48 17.17 18.80 -4.70
CA VAL A 48 16.95 17.35 -4.50
C VAL A 48 18.22 16.57 -4.82
N ALA A 49 18.49 15.50 -4.06
CA ALA A 49 19.57 14.57 -4.37
C ALA A 49 19.29 13.84 -5.70
N GLY A 50 20.32 13.69 -6.53
CA GLY A 50 20.23 13.16 -7.89
C GLY A 50 20.05 14.23 -8.98
N ASP A 51 19.85 15.50 -8.63
CA ASP A 51 19.79 16.57 -9.63
C ASP A 51 21.18 16.85 -10.21
N LEU A 52 21.24 17.23 -11.49
CA LEU A 52 22.49 17.46 -12.22
C LEU A 52 22.88 18.94 -12.16
N ILE A 53 24.11 19.23 -11.76
CA ILE A 53 24.65 20.60 -11.73
C ILE A 53 25.05 20.98 -13.15
N CYS A 54 24.38 21.99 -13.72
CA CYS A 54 24.61 22.41 -15.10
C CYS A 54 25.32 23.76 -15.21
N ARG A 55 25.11 24.68 -14.26
CA ARG A 55 25.78 25.98 -14.25
C ARG A 55 26.07 26.45 -12.83
N VAL A 56 27.22 27.10 -12.63
CA VAL A 56 27.60 27.78 -11.38
C VAL A 56 27.98 29.20 -11.76
N ASN A 57 27.19 30.18 -11.30
CA ASN A 57 27.18 31.57 -11.76
C ASN A 57 27.06 31.63 -13.29
N ASP A 58 28.09 32.13 -13.97
CA ASP A 58 28.13 32.20 -15.44
C ASP A 58 28.92 31.04 -16.09
N ILE A 59 29.39 30.06 -15.29
CA ILE A 59 30.23 28.96 -15.75
C ILE A 59 29.37 27.72 -16.02
N ASN A 60 29.33 27.29 -17.28
CA ASN A 60 28.71 26.03 -17.67
C ASN A 60 29.60 24.84 -17.24
N VAL A 61 29.04 24.00 -16.37
CA VAL A 61 29.72 22.84 -15.79
C VAL A 61 29.10 21.51 -16.25
N LEU A 62 28.09 21.56 -17.10
CA LEU A 62 27.44 20.38 -17.66
C LEU A 62 28.46 19.57 -18.49
N PHE A 63 28.54 18.26 -18.25
CA PHE A 63 29.50 17.35 -18.89
C PHE A 63 30.97 17.71 -18.69
N LYS A 64 31.30 18.51 -17.66
CA LYS A 64 32.69 18.74 -17.25
C LYS A 64 33.13 17.69 -16.22
N PRO A 65 34.44 17.35 -16.18
CA PRO A 65 34.95 16.41 -15.19
C PRO A 65 34.62 16.83 -13.77
N PHE A 66 34.30 15.88 -12.90
CA PHE A 66 33.92 16.16 -11.50
C PHE A 66 34.94 17.03 -10.75
N ALA A 67 36.23 16.84 -11.00
CA ALA A 67 37.30 17.67 -10.45
C ALA A 67 37.20 19.15 -10.87
N PHE A 68 36.76 19.43 -12.11
CA PHE A 68 36.52 20.79 -12.58
C PHE A 68 35.29 21.40 -11.89
N VAL A 69 34.20 20.64 -11.78
CA VAL A 69 32.96 21.14 -11.15
C VAL A 69 33.17 21.45 -9.67
N THR A 70 33.90 20.59 -8.96
CA THR A 70 34.24 20.80 -7.54
C THR A 70 35.16 21.99 -7.33
N ASP A 71 36.11 22.23 -8.23
CA ASP A 71 36.97 23.43 -8.17
C ASP A 71 36.17 24.71 -8.44
N VAL A 72 35.27 24.70 -9.43
CA VAL A 72 34.35 25.82 -9.71
C VAL A 72 33.44 26.12 -8.53
N LEU A 73 32.84 25.10 -7.89
CA LEU A 73 32.00 25.27 -6.69
C LEU A 73 32.78 25.84 -5.50
N ARG A 74 34.06 25.46 -5.36
CA ARG A 74 34.93 25.94 -4.28
C ARG A 74 35.41 27.37 -4.48
N THR A 75 35.59 27.79 -5.73
CA THR A 75 36.15 29.10 -6.11
C THR A 75 35.07 30.12 -6.50
N ALA A 76 33.79 29.73 -6.51
CA ALA A 76 32.68 30.60 -6.85
C ALA A 76 32.60 31.83 -5.93
N HIS A 77 32.33 32.99 -6.54
CA HIS A 77 32.09 34.23 -5.81
C HIS A 77 30.68 34.25 -5.23
N TRP A 78 30.53 34.91 -4.07
CA TRP A 78 29.26 35.04 -3.36
C TRP A 78 28.62 36.41 -3.63
N PRO A 79 27.29 36.49 -3.78
CA PRO A 79 26.30 35.40 -3.77
C PRO A 79 26.44 34.48 -4.98
N CYS A 80 26.26 33.18 -4.78
CA CYS A 80 26.45 32.15 -5.81
C CYS A 80 25.11 31.65 -6.32
N THR A 81 24.91 31.61 -7.63
CA THR A 81 23.73 31.04 -8.27
C THR A 81 24.11 29.70 -8.89
N ILE A 82 23.41 28.63 -8.54
CA ILE A 82 23.64 27.31 -9.14
C ILE A 82 22.38 26.89 -9.89
N GLU A 83 22.54 26.49 -11.13
CA GLU A 83 21.47 25.93 -11.94
C GLU A 83 21.55 24.39 -11.97
N PHE A 84 20.37 23.78 -11.86
CA PHE A 84 20.20 22.35 -11.80
C PHE A 84 19.27 21.86 -12.90
N ILE A 85 19.50 20.64 -13.36
CA ILE A 85 18.56 19.87 -14.16
C ILE A 85 17.96 18.79 -13.25
N PRO A 86 16.63 18.71 -13.11
CA PRO A 86 15.99 17.70 -12.29
C PRO A 86 16.35 16.26 -12.70
N SER A 87 16.60 15.41 -11.72
CA SER A 87 16.96 13.98 -11.87
C SER A 87 16.02 13.20 -12.80
N VAL A 88 14.73 13.53 -12.83
CA VAL A 88 13.72 12.91 -13.71
C VAL A 88 14.04 13.03 -15.20
N TYR A 89 14.90 13.97 -15.59
CA TYR A 89 15.33 14.16 -16.99
C TYR A 89 16.69 13.50 -17.32
N GLY A 90 17.37 12.91 -16.33
CA GLY A 90 18.73 12.37 -16.49
C GLY A 90 18.83 11.20 -17.49
N ALA A 91 17.87 10.28 -17.49
CA ALA A 91 17.84 9.13 -18.41
C ALA A 91 17.53 9.51 -19.87
N ASP A 92 16.87 10.66 -20.09
CA ASP A 92 16.44 11.16 -21.40
C ASP A 92 17.52 12.04 -22.07
N LEU A 93 18.41 12.64 -21.27
CA LEU A 93 19.57 13.42 -21.70
C LEU A 93 20.55 12.58 -22.54
N TYR A 94 20.87 11.36 -22.12
CA TYR A 94 21.88 10.51 -22.78
C TYR A 94 21.44 9.95 -24.12
N ARG A 95 20.18 9.54 -24.24
CA ARG A 95 19.61 9.03 -25.51
C ARG A 95 19.57 10.08 -26.61
N ARG A 96 19.53 11.37 -26.27
CA ARG A 96 19.34 12.47 -27.22
C ARG A 96 20.64 13.18 -27.65
N TYR A 97 21.70 13.14 -26.83
CA TYR A 97 22.98 13.82 -27.14
C TYR A 97 24.04 12.95 -27.84
N GLY A 98 23.79 11.66 -28.05
CA GLY A 98 24.64 10.81 -28.91
C GLY A 98 26.09 10.66 -28.45
N VAL A 99 26.38 10.92 -27.18
CA VAL A 99 27.72 10.77 -26.60
C VAL A 99 27.94 9.28 -26.33
N PRO A 100 29.00 8.64 -26.90
CA PRO A 100 29.31 7.26 -26.60
C PRO A 100 29.61 7.13 -25.11
N LEU A 101 29.01 6.13 -24.45
CA LEU A 101 29.37 5.77 -23.08
C LEU A 101 30.88 5.48 -23.04
N PRO A 102 31.68 6.17 -22.21
CA PRO A 102 33.09 5.82 -22.07
C PRO A 102 33.17 4.42 -21.47
N VAL A 103 34.03 3.59 -22.07
CA VAL A 103 34.38 2.27 -21.55
C VAL A 103 34.94 2.48 -20.15
N SER A 104 34.22 2.01 -19.14
CA SER A 104 34.59 2.12 -17.73
C SER A 104 36.01 1.58 -17.54
N THR A 105 36.92 2.42 -17.07
CA THR A 105 38.17 1.92 -16.50
C THR A 105 37.80 1.29 -15.16
N PRO A 106 38.09 -0.01 -14.94
CA PRO A 106 37.69 -0.69 -13.72
C PRO A 106 38.51 -0.14 -12.56
N ARG A 107 37.83 0.56 -11.64
CA ARG A 107 38.33 0.74 -10.27
C ARG A 107 37.99 -0.55 -9.53
N ASN A 108 39.03 -1.29 -9.12
CA ASN A 108 38.94 -2.39 -8.15
C ASN A 108 38.44 -1.82 -6.81
N ASP A 109 37.13 -1.72 -6.64
CA ASP A 109 36.48 -1.37 -5.39
C ASP A 109 35.64 -2.58 -4.95
N PRO A 110 36.11 -3.39 -3.98
CA PRO A 110 35.54 -4.71 -3.69
C PRO A 110 34.08 -4.65 -3.18
N VAL A 111 33.60 -3.47 -2.79
CA VAL A 111 32.22 -3.22 -2.35
C VAL A 111 31.30 -2.92 -3.54
N MET A 112 31.77 -2.15 -4.53
CA MET A 112 31.00 -1.84 -5.75
C MET A 112 31.02 -3.01 -6.75
N ASP A 113 32.11 -3.77 -6.83
CA ASP A 113 32.15 -5.02 -7.60
C ASP A 113 31.19 -6.08 -7.01
N ARG A 114 30.91 -6.01 -5.70
CA ARG A 114 29.81 -6.80 -5.09
C ARG A 114 28.46 -6.23 -5.51
N LEU A 115 28.16 -4.95 -5.28
CA LEU A 115 26.85 -4.38 -5.62
C LEU A 115 26.48 -4.51 -7.12
N VAL A 116 27.44 -4.38 -8.03
CA VAL A 116 27.23 -4.58 -9.49
C VAL A 116 27.11 -6.06 -9.87
N ALA A 117 27.79 -6.97 -9.17
CA ALA A 117 27.59 -8.42 -9.37
C ALA A 117 26.23 -8.92 -8.86
N ILE A 118 25.52 -8.08 -8.08
CA ILE A 118 24.34 -8.43 -7.31
C ILE A 118 23.05 -8.02 -8.01
N MET A 119 23.05 -6.91 -8.75
CA MET A 119 21.98 -6.56 -9.68
C MET A 119 22.26 -7.20 -11.04
N ARG A 120 22.22 -8.52 -11.13
CA ARG A 120 22.19 -9.18 -12.44
C ARG A 120 20.83 -8.89 -13.06
N PRO A 121 20.76 -8.22 -14.22
CA PRO A 121 19.48 -7.82 -14.83
C PRO A 121 18.54 -9.01 -15.16
N ASN A 122 19.02 -10.24 -15.04
CA ASN A 122 18.35 -11.47 -15.47
C ASN A 122 18.19 -12.56 -14.39
N ASP A 123 18.41 -12.26 -13.11
CA ASP A 123 18.22 -13.29 -12.07
C ASP A 123 16.76 -13.81 -12.07
N SER A 124 16.60 -15.12 -11.97
CA SER A 124 15.28 -15.78 -11.96
C SER A 124 14.53 -15.54 -10.65
N TYR A 125 13.22 -15.70 -10.64
CA TYR A 125 12.41 -15.59 -9.41
C TYR A 125 12.90 -16.53 -8.30
N ASP A 126 13.24 -17.77 -8.65
CA ASP A 126 13.73 -18.79 -7.71
C ASP A 126 15.11 -18.41 -7.13
N GLU A 127 15.99 -17.85 -7.96
CA GLU A 127 17.33 -17.42 -7.53
C GLU A 127 17.26 -16.22 -6.59
N LEU A 128 16.42 -15.23 -6.90
CA LEU A 128 16.16 -14.09 -6.02
C LEU A 128 15.54 -14.55 -4.70
N THR A 129 14.59 -15.49 -4.74
CA THR A 129 13.94 -16.03 -3.53
C THR A 129 14.94 -16.79 -2.65
N ARG A 130 15.79 -17.65 -3.24
CA ARG A 130 16.86 -18.34 -2.52
C ARG A 130 17.81 -17.34 -1.85
N ARG A 131 18.15 -16.27 -2.58
CA ARG A 131 19.04 -15.24 -2.08
C ARG A 131 18.46 -14.46 -0.92
N ILE A 132 17.18 -14.07 -0.99
CA ILE A 132 16.45 -13.48 0.15
C ILE A 132 16.51 -14.38 1.37
N GLN A 133 16.34 -15.70 1.20
CA GLN A 133 16.42 -16.65 2.31
C GLN A 133 17.83 -16.76 2.90
N GLU A 134 18.88 -16.71 2.07
CA GLU A 134 20.28 -16.71 2.50
C GLU A 134 20.63 -15.44 3.26
N ILE A 135 20.26 -14.26 2.72
CA ILE A 135 20.44 -12.96 3.37
C ILE A 135 19.70 -12.95 4.72
N SER A 136 18.43 -13.37 4.74
CA SER A 136 17.61 -13.43 5.96
C SER A 136 18.24 -14.32 7.03
N ARG A 137 18.81 -15.47 6.62
CA ARG A 137 19.50 -16.39 7.52
C ARG A 137 20.76 -15.74 8.09
N ARG A 138 21.53 -15.02 7.27
CA ARG A 138 22.75 -14.36 7.72
C ARG A 138 22.46 -13.17 8.64
N MET A 139 21.49 -12.32 8.28
CA MET A 139 21.05 -11.21 9.13
C MET A 139 20.55 -11.71 10.49
N ARG A 140 19.79 -12.81 10.53
CA ARG A 140 19.35 -13.44 11.79
C ARG A 140 20.52 -13.95 12.63
N ALA A 141 21.59 -14.45 12.00
CA ALA A 141 22.78 -14.89 12.71
C ALA A 141 23.61 -13.73 13.28
N ILE A 142 23.59 -12.56 12.64
CA ILE A 142 24.21 -11.33 13.17
C ILE A 142 23.34 -10.73 14.29
N GLY A 143 22.01 -10.83 14.14
CA GLY A 143 21.03 -10.36 15.12
C GLY A 143 20.43 -9.02 14.70
N THR A 144 21.18 -7.93 14.88
CA THR A 144 20.71 -6.56 14.64
C THR A 144 21.82 -5.68 14.06
N ALA A 145 21.44 -4.52 13.51
CA ALA A 145 22.37 -3.49 13.04
C ALA A 145 23.32 -2.99 14.15
N ASP A 146 22.85 -2.97 15.40
CA ASP A 146 23.61 -2.52 16.57
C ASP A 146 24.38 -3.65 17.28
N VAL A 147 24.75 -4.71 16.56
CA VAL A 147 25.48 -5.85 17.12
C VAL A 147 26.68 -5.39 17.96
N THR A 148 26.82 -6.04 19.12
CA THR A 148 27.91 -5.80 20.09
C THR A 148 28.77 -7.05 20.16
N HIS A 149 30.09 -6.88 20.09
CA HIS A 149 31.04 -7.98 20.15
C HIS A 149 32.24 -7.56 21.02
N PRO A 150 32.83 -8.47 21.83
CA PRO A 150 33.97 -8.13 22.68
C PRO A 150 35.20 -7.59 21.92
N ASP A 151 35.36 -8.01 20.66
CA ASP A 151 36.39 -7.51 19.75
C ASP A 151 35.83 -6.35 18.88
N PRO A 152 36.38 -5.13 19.00
CA PRO A 152 35.98 -3.96 18.21
C PRO A 152 36.11 -4.12 16.69
N LEU A 153 37.09 -4.89 16.22
CA LEU A 153 37.28 -5.11 14.77
C LEU A 153 36.16 -6.00 14.23
N VAL A 154 35.90 -7.12 14.91
CA VAL A 154 34.78 -8.02 14.56
C VAL A 154 33.44 -7.29 14.67
N GLN A 155 33.26 -6.43 15.66
CA GLN A 155 32.05 -5.62 15.78
C GLN A 155 31.85 -4.70 14.58
N ARG A 156 32.90 -3.99 14.14
CA ARG A 156 32.83 -3.13 12.96
C ARG A 156 32.48 -3.94 11.71
N ASP A 157 33.15 -5.07 11.50
CA ASP A 157 32.97 -5.90 10.32
C ASP A 157 31.57 -6.51 10.26
N LEU A 158 31.00 -6.94 11.40
CA LEU A 158 29.62 -7.44 11.48
C LEU A 158 28.57 -6.36 11.18
N ARG A 159 28.82 -5.11 11.60
CA ARG A 159 27.93 -3.96 11.31
C ARG A 159 27.96 -3.60 9.82
N GLU A 160 29.16 -3.59 9.23
CA GLU A 160 29.33 -3.37 7.81
C GLU A 160 28.65 -4.48 6.99
N GLU A 161 28.84 -5.75 7.39
CA GLU A 161 28.17 -6.88 6.75
C GLU A 161 26.64 -6.76 6.86
N TYR A 162 26.11 -6.42 8.04
CA TYR A 162 24.67 -6.24 8.22
C TYR A 162 24.11 -5.14 7.32
N PHE A 163 24.79 -4.00 7.21
CA PHE A 163 24.40 -2.90 6.33
C PHE A 163 24.39 -3.31 4.85
N VAL A 164 25.39 -4.08 4.40
CA VAL A 164 25.41 -4.62 3.03
C VAL A 164 24.27 -5.60 2.81
N LEU A 165 23.98 -6.48 3.78
CA LEU A 165 22.87 -7.43 3.70
C LEU A 165 21.51 -6.72 3.63
N GLU A 166 21.32 -5.58 4.29
CA GLU A 166 20.10 -4.77 4.16
C GLU A 166 19.93 -4.22 2.74
N GLN A 167 20.98 -3.64 2.15
CA GLN A 167 20.93 -3.15 0.76
C GLN A 167 20.67 -4.29 -0.22
N ASP A 168 21.31 -5.45 -0.01
CA ASP A 168 21.11 -6.64 -0.82
C ASP A 168 19.67 -7.16 -0.72
N MET A 169 19.07 -7.12 0.47
CA MET A 169 17.69 -7.52 0.71
C MET A 169 16.73 -6.60 -0.05
N GLU A 170 16.94 -5.29 0.05
CA GLU A 170 16.15 -4.28 -0.65
C GLU A 170 16.23 -4.46 -2.17
N ALA A 171 17.44 -4.60 -2.71
CA ALA A 171 17.66 -4.83 -4.14
C ALA A 171 16.99 -6.12 -4.63
N CYS A 172 17.06 -7.21 -3.85
CA CYS A 172 16.36 -8.46 -4.18
C CYS A 172 14.84 -8.29 -4.14
N HIS A 173 14.29 -7.59 -3.15
CA HIS A 173 12.87 -7.34 -3.05
C HIS A 173 12.37 -6.52 -4.25
N ASP A 174 13.06 -5.46 -4.60
CA ASP A 174 12.72 -4.62 -5.76
C ASP A 174 12.79 -5.44 -7.06
N ALA A 175 13.83 -6.25 -7.24
CA ALA A 175 13.96 -7.10 -8.41
C ALA A 175 12.81 -8.13 -8.52
N ILE A 176 12.39 -8.74 -7.40
CA ILE A 176 11.29 -9.71 -7.37
C ILE A 176 9.96 -9.06 -7.75
N GLN A 177 9.68 -7.83 -7.32
CA GLN A 177 8.41 -7.16 -7.59
C GLN A 177 8.13 -6.98 -9.10
N HIS A 178 9.17 -6.93 -9.92
CA HIS A 178 9.07 -6.80 -11.38
C HIS A 178 8.92 -8.15 -12.10
N LYS A 179 8.93 -9.28 -11.38
CA LYS A 179 8.79 -10.62 -11.95
C LYS A 179 7.30 -11.03 -12.07
N PRO A 180 6.87 -11.62 -13.19
CA PRO A 180 5.48 -12.09 -13.34
C PRO A 180 5.11 -13.19 -12.34
N GLU A 181 6.06 -14.03 -11.93
CA GLU A 181 5.88 -15.06 -10.91
C GLU A 181 5.50 -14.47 -9.55
N TYR A 182 6.01 -13.29 -9.22
CA TYR A 182 5.64 -12.59 -7.99
C TYR A 182 4.16 -12.21 -7.97
N ALA A 183 3.61 -11.76 -9.10
CA ALA A 183 2.18 -11.45 -9.20
C ALA A 183 1.31 -12.71 -9.06
N ILE A 184 1.77 -13.85 -9.60
CA ILE A 184 1.09 -15.14 -9.44
C ILE A 184 1.12 -15.58 -7.98
N GLU A 185 2.28 -15.53 -7.33
CA GLU A 185 2.41 -15.92 -5.93
C GLU A 185 1.62 -15.00 -5.00
N LEU A 186 1.63 -13.69 -5.24
CA LEU A 186 0.82 -12.74 -4.49
C LEU A 186 -0.67 -13.08 -4.61
N THR A 187 -1.14 -13.42 -5.82
CA THR A 187 -2.51 -13.86 -6.07
C THR A 187 -2.81 -15.16 -5.31
N ARG A 188 -1.91 -16.14 -5.36
CA ARG A 188 -2.07 -17.42 -4.65
C ARG A 188 -2.15 -17.23 -3.13
N LEU A 189 -1.28 -16.42 -2.56
CA LEU A 189 -1.29 -16.08 -1.13
C LEU A 189 -2.57 -15.34 -0.76
N GLN A 190 -3.04 -14.45 -1.63
CA GLN A 190 -4.32 -13.78 -1.47
C GLN A 190 -5.49 -14.78 -1.45
N GLU A 191 -5.56 -15.70 -2.41
CA GLU A 191 -6.63 -16.69 -2.46
C GLU A 191 -6.58 -17.65 -1.26
N ALA A 192 -5.38 -18.09 -0.87
CA ALA A 192 -5.20 -18.94 0.31
C ALA A 192 -5.66 -18.24 1.60
N TRP A 193 -5.40 -16.94 1.74
CA TRP A 193 -5.89 -16.16 2.86
C TRP A 193 -7.42 -16.04 2.84
N ASP A 194 -7.99 -15.75 1.66
CA ASP A 194 -9.44 -15.61 1.47
C ASP A 194 -10.16 -16.94 1.79
N ASP A 195 -9.58 -18.08 1.39
CA ASP A 195 -10.14 -19.42 1.65
C ASP A 195 -10.04 -19.80 3.13
N ALA A 196 -8.92 -19.48 3.78
CA ALA A 196 -8.75 -19.75 5.21
C ALA A 196 -9.74 -18.99 6.09
N ASP A 197 -10.27 -17.86 5.62
CA ASP A 197 -11.19 -16.99 6.37
C ASP A 197 -12.64 -17.04 5.82
N ALA A 198 -12.90 -17.87 4.80
CA ALA A 198 -14.16 -17.93 4.05
C ALA A 198 -15.37 -18.28 4.94
N ASP A 199 -15.24 -19.24 5.85
CA ASP A 199 -16.34 -19.69 6.70
C ASP A 199 -16.81 -18.59 7.67
N ASP A 200 -15.87 -17.87 8.27
CA ASP A 200 -16.19 -16.72 9.10
C ASP A 200 -16.85 -15.60 8.27
N ALA A 201 -16.37 -15.39 7.05
CA ALA A 201 -16.90 -14.37 6.15
C ALA A 201 -18.36 -14.68 5.73
N LEU A 202 -18.65 -15.94 5.43
CA LEU A 202 -20.00 -16.42 5.15
C LEU A 202 -20.92 -16.33 6.37
N ARG A 203 -20.44 -16.70 7.57
CA ARG A 203 -21.20 -16.54 8.81
C ARG A 203 -21.58 -15.08 9.05
N ALA A 204 -20.64 -14.16 8.87
CA ALA A 204 -20.88 -12.73 8.99
C ALA A 204 -21.91 -12.24 7.97
N LEU A 205 -21.80 -12.67 6.71
CA LEU A 205 -22.77 -12.34 5.66
C LEU A 205 -24.19 -12.79 6.03
N CYS A 206 -24.35 -14.03 6.46
CA CYS A 206 -25.63 -14.58 6.87
C CYS A 206 -26.21 -13.82 8.07
N ALA A 207 -25.40 -13.55 9.09
CA ALA A 207 -25.82 -12.82 10.30
C ALA A 207 -26.36 -11.42 9.97
N ILE A 208 -25.64 -10.66 9.12
CA ILE A 208 -26.09 -9.33 8.71
C ILE A 208 -27.37 -9.44 7.88
N ARG A 209 -27.44 -10.40 6.93
CA ARG A 209 -28.62 -10.56 6.08
C ARG A 209 -29.89 -10.89 6.88
N ARG A 210 -29.81 -11.70 7.94
CA ARG A 210 -30.96 -11.98 8.83
C ARG A 210 -31.54 -10.74 9.51
N MET A 211 -30.73 -9.68 9.62
CA MET A 211 -31.15 -8.41 10.21
C MET A 211 -31.45 -7.32 9.16
N LEU A 212 -31.13 -7.55 7.89
CA LEU A 212 -31.14 -6.55 6.83
C LEU A 212 -32.30 -6.80 5.86
N PRO A 213 -33.31 -5.89 5.78
CA PRO A 213 -34.40 -6.01 4.82
C PRO A 213 -33.93 -6.06 3.38
N VAL A 214 -34.57 -6.87 2.53
CA VAL A 214 -34.22 -6.98 1.11
C VAL A 214 -34.36 -5.63 0.39
N ASN A 215 -35.38 -4.85 0.73
CA ASN A 215 -35.66 -3.53 0.16
C ASN A 215 -34.96 -2.37 0.91
N ILE A 216 -33.85 -2.60 1.63
CA ILE A 216 -33.19 -1.59 2.48
C ILE A 216 -32.92 -0.22 1.80
N LYS A 217 -32.59 -0.23 0.50
CA LYS A 217 -32.30 0.99 -0.27
C LYS A 217 -33.51 1.93 -0.37
N SER A 218 -34.74 1.39 -0.46
CA SER A 218 -35.97 2.19 -0.56
C SER A 218 -36.55 2.61 0.80
N LEU A 219 -35.99 2.11 1.91
CA LEU A 219 -36.47 2.40 3.25
C LEU A 219 -35.71 3.57 3.90
N SER A 220 -36.44 4.42 4.62
CA SER A 220 -35.88 5.45 5.49
C SER A 220 -35.54 4.89 6.88
N GLU A 221 -34.73 5.60 7.67
CA GLU A 221 -34.45 5.22 9.07
C GLU A 221 -35.75 5.08 9.87
N THR A 222 -36.68 6.02 9.71
CA THR A 222 -37.99 6.01 10.38
C THR A 222 -38.81 4.79 9.98
N ALA A 223 -38.90 4.49 8.68
CA ALA A 223 -39.64 3.33 8.18
C ALA A 223 -39.08 2.01 8.74
N LEU A 224 -37.74 1.87 8.79
CA LEU A 224 -37.08 0.68 9.36
C LEU A 224 -37.44 0.45 10.83
N THR A 225 -37.52 1.52 11.63
CA THR A 225 -37.85 1.39 13.06
C THR A 225 -39.33 1.10 13.33
N GLN A 226 -40.21 1.44 12.40
CA GLN A 226 -41.66 1.30 12.55
C GLN A 226 -42.21 0.03 11.90
N MET A 227 -41.50 -0.53 10.92
CA MET A 227 -41.95 -1.75 10.26
C MET A 227 -41.85 -2.97 11.18
N LEU A 228 -42.83 -3.86 11.05
CA LEU A 228 -42.70 -5.21 11.57
C LEU A 228 -41.81 -6.01 10.62
N THR A 229 -40.82 -6.67 11.20
CA THR A 229 -39.94 -7.59 10.52
C THR A 229 -40.66 -8.94 10.29
N PRO A 230 -40.15 -9.82 9.42
CA PRO A 230 -40.80 -11.11 9.14
C PRO A 230 -41.11 -11.98 10.36
N ASN A 231 -40.37 -11.86 11.46
CA ASN A 231 -40.66 -12.57 12.70
C ASN A 231 -41.53 -11.79 13.71
N GLY A 232 -42.10 -10.66 13.29
CA GLY A 232 -42.98 -9.82 14.09
C GLY A 232 -42.29 -8.85 15.05
N GLN A 233 -40.96 -8.77 15.06
CA GLN A 233 -40.21 -7.81 15.88
C GLN A 233 -40.02 -6.46 15.15
N THR A 234 -39.64 -5.41 15.87
CA THR A 234 -39.21 -4.13 15.28
C THR A 234 -37.69 -4.00 15.30
N ILE A 235 -37.12 -3.30 14.32
CA ILE A 235 -35.67 -3.07 14.27
C ILE A 235 -35.30 -1.93 15.24
N PRO A 236 -34.36 -2.14 16.17
CA PRO A 236 -33.85 -1.09 17.05
C PRO A 236 -33.28 0.11 16.28
N ARG A 237 -33.43 1.30 16.86
CA ARG A 237 -33.03 2.56 16.22
C ARG A 237 -31.55 2.63 15.88
N ASP A 238 -30.69 2.09 16.72
CA ASP A 238 -29.24 2.03 16.50
C ASP A 238 -28.88 1.15 15.30
N VAL A 239 -29.52 -0.01 15.14
CA VAL A 239 -29.37 -0.90 13.98
C VAL A 239 -29.89 -0.24 12.71
N ALA A 240 -31.10 0.33 12.74
CA ALA A 240 -31.67 1.03 11.60
C ALA A 240 -30.78 2.21 11.14
N ARG A 241 -30.32 3.01 12.11
CA ARG A 241 -29.38 4.12 11.85
C ARG A 241 -28.08 3.62 11.26
N LYS A 242 -27.53 2.50 11.75
CA LYS A 242 -26.31 1.91 11.22
C LYS A 242 -26.46 1.55 9.74
N PHE A 243 -27.53 0.85 9.37
CA PHE A 243 -27.77 0.49 7.97
C PHE A 243 -27.94 1.71 7.06
N LYS A 244 -28.61 2.77 7.50
CA LYS A 244 -28.81 3.96 6.66
C LYS A 244 -27.60 4.89 6.61
N ARG A 245 -26.77 4.98 7.67
CA ARG A 245 -25.57 5.82 7.66
C ARG A 245 -24.37 5.18 6.98
N THR A 246 -24.35 3.85 6.92
CA THR A 246 -23.28 3.07 6.30
C THR A 246 -23.82 2.42 5.03
N ASN A 247 -24.10 3.26 4.02
CA ASN A 247 -24.79 2.89 2.78
C ASN A 247 -24.11 1.78 1.96
N ILE A 248 -22.80 1.52 2.16
CA ILE A 248 -22.13 0.38 1.53
C ILE A 248 -22.77 -0.97 1.92
N LEU A 249 -23.40 -1.07 3.09
CA LEU A 249 -24.08 -2.30 3.54
C LEU A 249 -25.31 -2.63 2.69
N GLU A 250 -25.86 -1.66 1.94
CA GLU A 250 -26.94 -1.91 0.97
C GLU A 250 -26.48 -2.83 -0.16
N LEU A 251 -25.17 -2.93 -0.44
CA LEU A 251 -24.61 -3.88 -1.40
C LEU A 251 -24.93 -5.33 -1.03
N LEU A 252 -25.05 -5.66 0.26
CA LEU A 252 -25.35 -7.02 0.73
C LEU A 252 -26.75 -7.52 0.30
N ARG A 253 -27.60 -6.59 -0.18
CA ARG A 253 -28.93 -6.84 -0.76
C ARG A 253 -29.04 -6.41 -2.23
N THR A 254 -27.91 -6.09 -2.86
CA THR A 254 -27.80 -5.84 -4.30
C THR A 254 -27.23 -7.09 -4.96
N ASP A 255 -27.81 -7.49 -6.10
CA ASP A 255 -27.31 -8.64 -6.86
C ASP A 255 -25.84 -8.41 -7.25
N PRO A 256 -24.91 -9.35 -6.95
CA PRO A 256 -23.52 -9.27 -7.38
C PRO A 256 -23.35 -8.96 -8.88
N ALA A 257 -24.25 -9.44 -9.75
CA ALA A 257 -24.22 -9.16 -11.18
C ALA A 257 -24.50 -7.69 -11.51
N ASP A 258 -25.34 -7.03 -10.72
CA ASP A 258 -25.61 -5.58 -10.86
C ASP A 258 -24.48 -4.76 -10.27
N VAL A 259 -23.93 -5.20 -9.12
CA VAL A 259 -22.73 -4.57 -8.53
C VAL A 259 -21.56 -4.64 -9.53
N ALA A 260 -21.35 -5.77 -10.18
CA ALA A 260 -20.28 -5.97 -11.16
C ALA A 260 -20.35 -4.95 -12.31
N LYS A 261 -21.56 -4.55 -12.72
CA LYS A 261 -21.83 -3.57 -13.79
C LYS A 261 -21.86 -2.13 -13.31
N ALA A 262 -21.83 -1.87 -12.00
CA ALA A 262 -21.90 -0.53 -11.45
C ALA A 262 -20.73 0.33 -11.93
N HIS A 263 -21.01 1.61 -12.19
CA HIS A 263 -19.96 2.57 -12.53
C HIS A 263 -19.06 2.81 -11.30
N PRO A 264 -17.71 2.90 -11.44
CA PRO A 264 -16.79 3.06 -10.31
C PRO A 264 -17.16 4.22 -9.38
N ALA A 265 -17.58 5.36 -9.94
CA ALA A 265 -18.02 6.52 -9.16
C ALA A 265 -19.19 6.23 -8.19
N ILE A 266 -20.05 5.24 -8.49
CA ILE A 266 -21.11 4.83 -7.57
C ILE A 266 -20.49 4.14 -6.35
N LEU A 267 -19.53 3.25 -6.58
CA LEU A 267 -18.85 2.48 -5.54
C LEU A 267 -17.96 3.37 -4.65
N GLU A 268 -17.21 4.28 -5.28
CA GLU A 268 -16.32 5.23 -4.58
C GLU A 268 -17.10 6.20 -3.68
N ASN A 269 -18.37 6.47 -4.00
CA ASN A 269 -19.26 7.29 -3.16
C ASN A 269 -19.90 6.52 -1.99
N LEU A 270 -19.69 5.20 -1.91
CA LEU A 270 -20.15 4.41 -0.77
C LEU A 270 -19.24 4.62 0.43
N ARG A 271 -19.84 4.79 1.62
CA ARG A 271 -19.11 5.03 2.85
C ARG A 271 -18.45 3.74 3.33
N THR A 272 -17.11 3.70 3.25
CA THR A 272 -16.27 2.60 3.77
C THR A 272 -15.88 2.79 5.24
N THR A 273 -16.06 4.00 5.79
CA THR A 273 -15.66 4.34 7.16
C THR A 273 -16.66 3.87 8.21
N GLY A 274 -16.17 3.49 9.39
CA GLY A 274 -16.99 3.06 10.51
C GLY A 274 -17.59 1.66 10.35
N LEU A 275 -17.01 0.83 9.48
CA LEU A 275 -17.34 -0.59 9.35
C LEU A 275 -16.78 -1.40 10.52
N THR A 276 -17.57 -2.35 11.02
CA THR A 276 -17.08 -3.37 11.96
C THR A 276 -16.30 -4.46 11.22
N LEU A 277 -15.60 -5.34 11.94
CA LEU A 277 -14.92 -6.48 11.31
C LEU A 277 -15.97 -7.42 10.67
N THR A 278 -17.08 -7.66 11.35
CA THR A 278 -18.21 -8.46 10.84
C THR A 278 -18.77 -7.89 9.54
N GLU A 279 -18.91 -6.57 9.44
CA GLU A 279 -19.35 -5.92 8.20
C GLU A 279 -18.34 -6.03 7.06
N ARG A 280 -17.05 -5.88 7.36
CA ARG A 280 -15.97 -6.07 6.37
C ARG A 280 -15.93 -7.49 5.83
N ARG A 281 -16.05 -8.48 6.73
CA ARG A 281 -16.18 -9.91 6.41
C ARG A 281 -17.35 -10.17 5.45
N ALA A 282 -18.53 -9.65 5.79
CA ALA A 282 -19.74 -9.82 4.98
C ALA A 282 -19.61 -9.18 3.59
N LEU A 283 -19.08 -7.95 3.51
CA LEU A 283 -18.84 -7.26 2.25
C LEU A 283 -17.84 -8.02 1.38
N HIS A 284 -16.74 -8.51 1.97
CA HIS A 284 -15.77 -9.32 1.25
C HIS A 284 -16.39 -10.59 0.70
N ALA A 285 -17.14 -11.34 1.52
CA ALA A 285 -17.85 -12.55 1.08
C ALA A 285 -18.81 -12.27 -0.09
N HIS A 286 -19.58 -11.17 -0.02
CA HIS A 286 -20.53 -10.79 -1.06
C HIS A 286 -19.86 -10.32 -2.36
N LEU A 287 -18.69 -9.68 -2.25
CA LEU A 287 -17.99 -9.05 -3.38
C LEU A 287 -16.86 -9.91 -3.95
N ARG A 288 -16.48 -11.03 -3.32
CA ARG A 288 -15.30 -11.84 -3.70
C ARG A 288 -15.27 -12.19 -5.18
N ASP A 289 -16.36 -12.76 -5.70
CA ASP A 289 -16.43 -13.16 -7.10
C ASP A 289 -16.57 -11.95 -8.05
N VAL A 290 -17.17 -10.85 -7.59
CA VAL A 290 -17.22 -9.60 -8.32
C VAL A 290 -15.82 -8.99 -8.46
N GLY A 291 -15.03 -9.01 -7.39
CA GLY A 291 -13.63 -8.59 -7.38
C GLY A 291 -12.78 -9.40 -8.36
N ARG A 292 -12.97 -10.72 -8.41
CA ARG A 292 -12.34 -11.59 -9.42
C ARG A 292 -12.72 -11.22 -10.86
N GLN A 293 -13.98 -10.87 -11.11
CA GLN A 293 -14.40 -10.39 -12.42
C GLN A 293 -13.73 -9.07 -12.78
N TRP A 294 -13.65 -8.12 -11.83
CA TRP A 294 -12.97 -6.84 -12.06
C TRP A 294 -11.47 -7.00 -12.30
N ALA A 295 -10.81 -7.93 -11.60
CA ALA A 295 -9.40 -8.25 -11.80
C ALA A 295 -9.09 -8.65 -13.25
N ARG A 296 -9.98 -9.43 -13.88
CA ARG A 296 -9.86 -9.83 -15.30
C ARG A 296 -10.08 -8.68 -16.28
N SER A 297 -10.57 -7.54 -15.80
CA SER A 297 -10.90 -6.37 -16.60
C SER A 297 -10.01 -5.16 -16.27
N ILE A 298 -8.85 -5.38 -15.65
CA ILE A 298 -7.94 -4.32 -15.20
C ILE A 298 -7.35 -3.48 -16.35
N ASP A 299 -7.35 -4.02 -17.57
CA ASP A 299 -6.82 -3.34 -18.77
C ASP A 299 -7.64 -2.12 -19.18
N ASN A 300 -8.90 -2.01 -18.73
CA ASN A 300 -9.71 -0.82 -18.95
C ASN A 300 -9.76 0.04 -17.68
N GLU A 301 -9.76 1.36 -17.84
CA GLU A 301 -9.69 2.33 -16.73
C GLU A 301 -10.79 2.12 -15.68
N LEU A 302 -12.03 1.86 -16.13
CA LEU A 302 -13.17 1.63 -15.23
C LEU A 302 -13.04 0.31 -14.44
N GLY A 303 -12.52 -0.73 -15.07
CA GLY A 303 -12.25 -2.03 -14.47
C GLY A 303 -11.14 -1.92 -13.44
N LYS A 304 -10.05 -1.23 -13.78
CA LYS A 304 -8.99 -0.88 -12.83
C LYS A 304 -9.52 -0.15 -11.62
N ARG A 305 -10.29 0.93 -11.79
CA ARG A 305 -10.87 1.69 -10.67
C ARG A 305 -11.77 0.84 -9.77
N ARG A 306 -12.61 -0.02 -10.34
CA ARG A 306 -13.46 -0.94 -9.55
C ARG A 306 -12.62 -1.95 -8.77
N TYR A 307 -11.58 -2.49 -9.40
CA TYR A 307 -10.67 -3.44 -8.75
C TYR A 307 -9.83 -2.78 -7.65
N ASP A 308 -9.29 -1.59 -7.90
CA ASP A 308 -8.55 -0.79 -6.91
C ASP A 308 -9.43 -0.48 -5.69
N TRP A 309 -10.69 -0.10 -5.90
CA TRP A 309 -11.67 0.09 -4.83
C TRP A 309 -11.94 -1.19 -4.02
N PHE A 310 -12.10 -2.33 -4.70
CA PHE A 310 -12.26 -3.62 -4.03
C PHE A 310 -11.01 -4.00 -3.21
N GLN A 311 -9.82 -3.78 -3.75
CA GLN A 311 -8.56 -4.06 -3.07
C GLN A 311 -8.34 -3.15 -1.85
N LEU A 312 -8.80 -1.90 -1.89
CA LEU A 312 -8.84 -1.04 -0.70
C LEU A 312 -9.68 -1.67 0.42
N LEU A 313 -10.91 -2.09 0.10
CA LEU A 313 -11.80 -2.74 1.08
C LEU A 313 -11.19 -4.02 1.66
N ARG A 314 -10.59 -4.84 0.79
CA ARG A 314 -9.93 -6.08 1.17
C ARG A 314 -8.71 -5.82 2.05
N GLY A 315 -7.88 -4.84 1.71
CA GLY A 315 -6.73 -4.43 2.54
C GLY A 315 -7.15 -4.02 3.94
N GLU A 316 -8.17 -3.16 4.07
CA GLU A 316 -8.71 -2.76 5.37
C GLU A 316 -9.33 -3.95 6.15
N TYR A 317 -9.94 -4.90 5.44
CA TYR A 317 -10.47 -6.13 6.03
C TYR A 317 -9.34 -7.01 6.58
N VAL A 318 -8.32 -7.32 5.78
CA VAL A 318 -7.15 -8.11 6.21
C VAL A 318 -6.47 -7.47 7.42
N ALA A 319 -6.25 -6.15 7.38
CA ALA A 319 -5.69 -5.40 8.50
C ALA A 319 -6.55 -5.50 9.77
N SER A 320 -7.89 -5.42 9.63
CA SER A 320 -8.83 -5.57 10.75
C SER A 320 -8.81 -6.97 11.35
N VAL A 321 -8.76 -8.02 10.51
CA VAL A 321 -8.63 -9.42 10.96
C VAL A 321 -7.33 -9.62 11.72
N ASN A 322 -6.21 -9.14 11.19
CA ASN A 322 -4.91 -9.29 11.82
C ASN A 322 -4.85 -8.55 13.17
N THR A 323 -5.38 -7.33 13.23
CA THR A 323 -5.50 -6.56 14.48
C THR A 323 -6.35 -7.28 15.51
N TYR A 324 -7.51 -7.82 15.09
CA TYR A 324 -8.40 -8.59 15.95
C TYR A 324 -7.73 -9.86 16.47
N LYS A 325 -7.11 -10.66 15.58
CA LYS A 325 -6.44 -11.91 15.94
C LYS A 325 -5.26 -11.66 16.90
N ALA A 326 -4.45 -10.64 16.64
CA ALA A 326 -3.35 -10.25 17.54
C ALA A 326 -3.87 -9.81 18.92
N HIS A 327 -4.95 -9.01 18.95
CA HIS A 327 -5.58 -8.56 20.19
C HIS A 327 -6.14 -9.72 21.01
N VAL A 328 -6.82 -10.67 20.35
CA VAL A 328 -7.33 -11.90 20.99
C VAL A 328 -6.19 -12.78 21.50
N ALA A 329 -5.10 -12.93 20.74
CA ALA A 329 -3.94 -13.70 21.19
C ALA A 329 -3.29 -13.08 22.45
N GLN A 330 -3.25 -11.76 22.55
CA GLN A 330 -2.66 -11.06 23.68
C GLN A 330 -3.57 -11.00 24.92
N PHE A 331 -4.87 -10.75 24.73
CA PHE A 331 -5.79 -10.42 25.80
C PHE A 331 -6.96 -11.40 25.94
N GLY A 332 -7.02 -12.47 25.16
CA GLY A 332 -8.06 -13.49 25.25
C GLY A 332 -9.31 -13.23 24.40
N LEU A 333 -10.12 -14.28 24.28
CA LEU A 333 -11.31 -14.36 23.43
C LEU A 333 -12.47 -13.44 23.91
N PRO A 334 -13.41 -13.10 23.01
CA PRO A 334 -14.68 -12.48 23.39
C PRO A 334 -15.39 -13.26 24.49
N GLY A 335 -15.88 -12.57 25.53
CA GLY A 335 -16.54 -13.17 26.69
C GLY A 335 -15.61 -13.51 27.87
N SER A 336 -14.34 -13.85 27.59
CA SER A 336 -13.31 -14.08 28.61
C SER A 336 -12.22 -13.00 28.58
N HIS A 337 -12.52 -11.83 28.02
CA HIS A 337 -11.57 -10.76 27.78
C HIS A 337 -11.38 -9.87 29.02
N PRO A 338 -10.27 -9.99 29.78
CA PRO A 338 -9.98 -9.09 30.88
C PRO A 338 -9.79 -7.65 30.40
N TYR A 339 -10.45 -6.70 31.05
CA TYR A 339 -10.19 -5.28 30.88
C TYR A 339 -9.39 -4.76 32.06
N ALA A 340 -8.40 -3.91 31.79
CA ALA A 340 -7.69 -3.18 32.82
C ALA A 340 -8.70 -2.41 33.69
N THR A 341 -8.48 -2.38 35.00
CA THR A 341 -9.33 -1.64 35.94
C THR A 341 -8.51 -0.56 36.65
N PRO A 342 -9.14 0.48 37.23
CA PRO A 342 -8.39 1.45 38.02
C PRO A 342 -7.58 0.84 39.17
N LYS A 343 -7.98 -0.35 39.66
CA LYS A 343 -7.27 -1.08 40.72
C LYS A 343 -6.13 -1.95 40.21
N THR A 344 -6.16 -2.32 38.93
CA THR A 344 -5.17 -3.19 38.26
C THR A 344 -4.94 -2.68 36.83
N PRO A 345 -4.24 -1.54 36.65
CA PRO A 345 -4.07 -0.93 35.34
C PRO A 345 -3.19 -1.78 34.41
N ASP A 346 -2.27 -2.56 34.97
CA ASP A 346 -1.30 -3.38 34.23
C ASP A 346 -1.84 -4.79 33.88
N VAL A 347 -3.05 -5.13 34.32
CA VAL A 347 -3.64 -6.46 34.14
C VAL A 347 -4.89 -6.36 33.27
N GLY A 348 -4.78 -6.86 32.03
CA GLY A 348 -5.88 -6.91 31.05
C GLY A 348 -5.74 -5.87 29.93
N CYS A 349 -6.74 -5.82 29.07
CA CYS A 349 -6.80 -4.93 27.92
C CYS A 349 -6.91 -3.46 28.37
N PRO A 350 -5.97 -2.58 27.95
CA PRO A 350 -6.01 -1.16 28.31
C PRO A 350 -7.00 -0.36 27.46
N LEU A 351 -7.45 -0.91 26.31
CA LEU A 351 -8.29 -0.22 25.34
C LEU A 351 -9.74 -0.11 25.84
N ARG A 352 -10.35 1.06 25.65
CA ARG A 352 -11.71 1.36 26.12
C ARG A 352 -12.70 1.59 24.99
N GLY A 353 -13.92 1.09 25.15
CA GLY A 353 -15.00 1.28 24.18
C GLY A 353 -14.57 0.88 22.77
N LYS A 354 -14.80 1.75 21.78
CA LYS A 354 -14.48 1.50 20.36
C LYS A 354 -13.00 1.44 20.03
N GLN A 355 -12.11 1.73 20.98
CA GLN A 355 -10.67 1.50 20.79
C GLN A 355 -10.32 0.00 20.89
N CYS A 356 -11.09 -0.78 21.65
CA CYS A 356 -10.92 -2.22 21.72
C CYS A 356 -11.54 -2.87 20.47
N PRO A 357 -10.77 -3.67 19.69
CA PRO A 357 -11.30 -4.33 18.49
C PRO A 357 -12.55 -5.20 18.75
N LEU A 358 -12.62 -5.87 19.91
CA LEU A 358 -13.76 -6.71 20.28
C LEU A 358 -15.03 -5.89 20.51
N MET A 359 -14.91 -4.76 21.22
CA MET A 359 -16.03 -3.88 21.52
C MET A 359 -16.47 -3.08 20.30
N ALA A 360 -15.51 -2.71 19.44
CA ALA A 360 -15.79 -2.05 18.18
C ALA A 360 -16.61 -2.96 17.25
N ASP A 361 -16.27 -4.26 17.20
CA ASP A 361 -16.97 -5.23 16.37
C ASP A 361 -18.38 -5.58 16.90
N ALA A 362 -18.57 -5.58 18.21
CA ALA A 362 -19.85 -5.90 18.86
C ALA A 362 -20.95 -4.83 18.71
N SER A 363 -20.76 -3.78 17.89
CA SER A 363 -21.67 -2.64 17.80
C SER A 363 -22.03 -2.26 16.34
N PRO A 364 -23.11 -2.82 15.77
CA PRO A 364 -24.03 -3.78 16.39
C PRO A 364 -23.45 -5.21 16.37
N ALA A 365 -23.88 -6.05 17.31
CA ALA A 365 -23.32 -7.40 17.48
C ALA A 365 -23.78 -8.40 16.40
N TYR A 366 -24.73 -8.01 15.55
CA TYR A 366 -25.37 -8.88 14.54
C TYR A 366 -25.87 -10.24 15.07
N SER A 367 -26.25 -10.29 16.35
CA SER A 367 -26.69 -11.50 17.04
C SER A 367 -28.21 -11.71 17.05
N SER A 368 -28.97 -10.71 16.59
CA SER A 368 -30.43 -10.80 16.51
C SER A 368 -30.85 -11.47 15.20
N ASP A 369 -32.00 -12.13 15.22
CA ASP A 369 -32.66 -12.62 14.01
C ASP A 369 -33.96 -11.82 13.84
N TYR A 370 -34.15 -11.18 12.70
CA TYR A 370 -35.39 -10.46 12.35
C TYR A 370 -36.22 -11.23 11.29
N GLY A 371 -35.82 -12.45 10.96
CA GLY A 371 -36.53 -13.33 10.02
C GLY A 371 -36.33 -12.96 8.54
N TYR A 372 -35.38 -12.07 8.23
CA TYR A 372 -35.02 -11.82 6.84
C TYR A 372 -34.20 -12.98 6.26
N PRO A 373 -34.25 -13.24 4.93
CA PRO A 373 -33.50 -14.34 4.33
C PRO A 373 -31.99 -14.16 4.51
N ASP A 374 -31.29 -15.19 4.97
CA ASP A 374 -29.81 -15.21 5.04
C ASP A 374 -29.15 -15.46 3.67
N GLY A 375 -29.87 -16.12 2.77
CA GLY A 375 -29.45 -16.44 1.41
C GLY A 375 -29.45 -15.26 0.41
N PRO A 376 -29.13 -15.55 -0.87
CA PRO A 376 -29.00 -14.58 -1.95
C PRO A 376 -30.37 -14.09 -2.46
N VAL A 377 -31.08 -13.34 -1.62
CA VAL A 377 -32.31 -12.63 -2.01
C VAL A 377 -32.01 -11.14 -2.12
N TYR A 378 -32.23 -10.60 -3.31
CA TYR A 378 -31.82 -9.25 -3.70
C TYR A 378 -32.99 -8.37 -4.12
N MET A 379 -32.79 -7.06 -4.05
CA MET A 379 -33.76 -6.06 -4.49
C MET A 379 -33.93 -6.13 -6.01
N GLY A 380 -35.18 -6.19 -6.50
CA GLY A 380 -35.49 -6.20 -7.93
C GLY A 380 -35.61 -7.59 -8.57
N PHE A 381 -35.43 -8.67 -7.80
CA PHE A 381 -35.82 -10.01 -8.22
C PHE A 381 -37.33 -10.22 -7.99
N GLU A 382 -38.16 -9.55 -8.77
CA GLU A 382 -39.50 -10.09 -9.02
C GLU A 382 -39.29 -11.35 -9.83
N GLY A 383 -39.34 -12.51 -9.16
CA GLY A 383 -39.49 -13.77 -9.84
C GLY A 383 -40.64 -13.60 -10.83
N HIS A 384 -40.34 -13.80 -12.10
CA HIS A 384 -41.31 -13.85 -13.18
C HIS A 384 -42.27 -15.00 -12.83
N ASN A 385 -43.30 -14.71 -12.04
CA ASN A 385 -44.39 -15.64 -11.79
C ASN A 385 -45.07 -15.83 -13.13
N ASP A 386 -45.18 -17.10 -13.51
CA ASP A 386 -46.03 -17.59 -14.58
C ASP A 386 -47.31 -16.78 -14.65
N TYR A 387 -47.47 -16.02 -15.73
CA TYR A 387 -48.81 -15.79 -16.24
C TYR A 387 -49.32 -17.15 -16.68
N GLY A 388 -50.06 -17.80 -15.78
CA GLY A 388 -50.91 -18.92 -16.11
C GLY A 388 -51.78 -18.52 -17.29
N ILE A 389 -51.43 -19.04 -18.46
CA ILE A 389 -52.34 -19.14 -19.60
C ILE A 389 -53.36 -20.21 -19.21
N GLY A 390 -54.34 -19.80 -18.41
CA GLY A 390 -55.64 -20.46 -18.34
C GLY A 390 -56.52 -19.83 -19.41
N ASN A 391 -56.86 -20.62 -20.43
CA ASN A 391 -58.05 -20.59 -21.30
C ASN A 391 -57.65 -21.22 -22.66
N ALA A 392 -58.41 -22.08 -23.32
CA ALA A 392 -59.64 -22.82 -23.02
C ALA A 392 -59.79 -23.83 -24.18
N THR A 393 -60.23 -25.05 -23.88
CA THR A 393 -60.98 -25.91 -24.81
C THR A 393 -62.09 -26.58 -24.03
#